data_AF-A0A541B0D6-F1
#
_entry.id   AF-A0A541B0D6-F1
#
_cell.length_a   1.000
_cell.length_b   1.000
_cell.length_c   1.000
_cell.angle_alpha   90.00
_cell.angle_beta   90.00
_cell.angle_gamma   90.00
#
_symmetry.space_group_name_H-M   'P 1'
#
loop_
_entity.id
_entity.type
_entity.pdbx_description
1 polymer ?
#
loop_
_entity_poly.entity_id
_entity_poly.type
_entity_poly.pdbx_seq_one_letter_code
_entity_poly.pdbx_strand_id
1 'polypeptide(L)'
;MDRVSTERDAVWLRLFRWTGLESARGCRVRKAVGVVGVVGAALLVAGCGSGSVDGKADAVGAAAGEPVFSPCDDIPGDALAAIGLDPTTATRDIAGVKQPGWNICKWRGASPALSVLATSHTLDDVRDNRKNTEFSPVDISGRTAFSYRENTDQARRNCDVAIGASGGAVLIAVSYLGTDPVVKDPCVVAVERTRALAAYIPE
;
A
#
# COMPACT_ATOMS: atom_id res chain seq x y z
N MET A 1 2.43 21.53 8.75
CA MET A 1 2.17 20.13 8.39
C MET A 1 0.69 19.98 8.18
N ASP A 2 0.25 19.80 6.94
CA ASP A 2 -1.16 19.85 6.56
C ASP A 2 -1.83 18.48 6.74
N ARG A 3 -3.09 18.49 7.21
CA ARG A 3 -3.90 17.29 7.50
C ARG A 3 -3.97 16.31 6.33
N VAL A 4 -3.95 16.83 5.10
CA VAL A 4 -3.95 16.06 3.85
C VAL A 4 -2.64 15.30 3.65
N SER A 5 -1.49 15.86 4.04
CA SER A 5 -0.22 15.12 4.07
C SER A 5 -0.30 13.95 5.04
N THR A 6 -0.87 14.20 6.23
CA THR A 6 -1.02 13.17 7.27
C THR A 6 -1.95 12.03 6.83
N GLU A 7 -3.04 12.31 6.12
CA GLU A 7 -3.97 11.30 5.61
C GLU A 7 -3.37 10.51 4.43
N ARG A 8 -2.69 11.17 3.50
CA ARG A 8 -1.92 10.49 2.43
C ARG A 8 -0.86 9.58 3.05
N ASP A 9 -0.08 10.09 3.98
CA ASP A 9 0.93 9.33 4.71
C ASP A 9 0.32 8.13 5.44
N ALA A 10 -0.87 8.26 6.02
CA ALA A 10 -1.56 7.20 6.75
C ALA A 10 -2.05 6.06 5.84
N VAL A 11 -2.58 6.37 4.65
CA VAL A 11 -2.99 5.34 3.67
C VAL A 11 -1.77 4.59 3.15
N TRP A 12 -0.72 5.32 2.77
CA TRP A 12 0.56 4.74 2.39
C TRP A 12 1.14 3.87 3.53
N LEU A 13 1.15 4.34 4.78
CA LEU A 13 1.60 3.54 5.93
C LEU A 13 0.83 2.23 6.10
N ARG A 14 -0.48 2.23 5.84
CA ARG A 14 -1.29 1.01 5.93
C ARG A 14 -0.97 0.05 4.80
N LEU A 15 -0.82 0.57 3.57
CA LEU A 15 -0.44 -0.22 2.39
C LEU A 15 0.87 -0.97 2.66
N PHE A 16 1.86 -0.25 3.15
CA PHE A 16 3.20 -0.74 3.46
C PHE A 16 3.22 -1.78 4.59
N ARG A 17 2.45 -1.56 5.66
CA ARG A 17 2.31 -2.53 6.76
C ARG A 17 1.68 -3.85 6.29
N TRP A 18 0.92 -3.83 5.20
CA TRP A 18 0.20 -5.00 4.68
C TRP A 18 0.94 -5.74 3.56
N THR A 19 1.74 -5.03 2.75
CA THR A 19 2.66 -5.62 1.77
C THR A 19 3.86 -6.27 2.47
N GLY A 20 4.34 -5.78 3.62
CA GLY A 20 5.50 -6.37 4.31
C GLY A 20 5.59 -6.10 5.82
N LEU A 21 5.45 -7.17 6.60
CA LEU A 21 6.10 -7.40 7.90
C LEU A 21 5.97 -6.30 8.99
N GLU A 22 4.88 -6.31 9.74
CA GLU A 22 5.05 -6.09 11.19
C GLU A 22 5.64 -7.36 11.78
N SER A 23 6.96 -7.33 11.99
CA SER A 23 7.62 -8.21 12.95
C SER A 23 6.88 -8.06 14.27
N ALA A 24 6.30 -9.15 14.77
CA ALA A 24 5.70 -9.23 16.09
C ALA A 24 6.75 -8.82 17.15
N ARG A 25 6.81 -7.53 17.49
CA ARG A 25 7.43 -7.09 18.74
C ARG A 25 6.37 -7.35 19.80
N GLY A 26 6.45 -8.51 20.43
CA GLY A 26 5.61 -8.85 21.57
C GLY A 26 5.56 -7.69 22.55
N CYS A 27 4.35 -7.24 22.89
CA CYS A 27 4.11 -6.38 24.03
C CYS A 27 4.65 -7.08 25.28
N ARG A 28 5.90 -6.79 25.67
CA ARG A 28 6.36 -7.07 27.02
C ARG A 28 5.58 -6.14 27.94
N VAL A 29 4.53 -6.67 28.55
CA VAL A 29 3.81 -6.04 29.67
C VAL A 29 4.82 -5.90 30.81
N ARG A 30 5.42 -4.71 30.95
CA ARG A 30 6.12 -4.34 32.19
C ARG A 30 5.03 -4.07 33.22
N LYS A 31 4.77 -5.03 34.11
CA LYS A 31 3.99 -4.78 35.32
C LYS A 31 4.75 -3.75 36.17
N ALA A 32 4.30 -2.51 36.16
CA ALA A 32 4.70 -1.53 37.17
C ALA A 32 3.85 -1.82 38.42
N VAL A 33 4.51 -2.32 39.46
CA VAL A 33 3.97 -2.43 40.82
C VAL A 33 4.33 -1.16 41.57
N GLY A 34 3.34 -0.57 42.27
CA GLY A 34 3.49 0.50 43.27
C GLY A 34 3.21 1.90 42.72
N VAL A 35 2.56 2.83 43.41
CA VAL A 35 2.18 2.97 44.83
C VAL A 35 0.96 3.92 44.91
N VAL A 36 0.10 3.69 45.92
CA VAL A 36 -1.05 4.52 46.31
C VAL A 36 -0.64 5.95 46.68
N GLY A 37 -1.38 6.96 46.22
CA GLY A 37 -1.25 8.35 46.68
C GLY A 37 -2.51 9.18 46.38
N VAL A 38 -3.21 9.60 47.44
CA VAL A 38 -4.43 10.43 47.47
C VAL A 38 -4.09 11.91 47.25
N VAL A 39 -4.77 12.64 46.35
CA VAL A 39 -5.07 14.09 46.45
C VAL A 39 -6.28 14.44 45.53
N GLY A 40 -7.22 15.27 46.01
CA GLY A 40 -8.41 15.71 45.29
C GLY A 40 -8.33 17.10 44.62
N ALA A 41 -9.53 17.61 44.29
CA ALA A 41 -9.92 18.99 43.88
C ALA A 41 -10.08 19.32 42.36
N ALA A 42 -11.36 19.44 41.97
CA ALA A 42 -12.06 20.50 41.23
C ALA A 42 -11.50 21.22 39.98
N LEU A 43 -12.36 21.21 38.93
CA LEU A 43 -12.73 22.24 37.93
C LEU A 43 -11.65 22.83 37.00
N LEU A 44 -11.94 22.86 35.68
CA LEU A 44 -12.00 24.08 34.85
C LEU A 44 -12.56 23.75 33.45
N VAL A 45 -13.54 24.54 33.02
CA VAL A 45 -14.19 24.57 31.70
C VAL A 45 -13.25 25.22 30.68
N ALA A 46 -13.13 24.67 29.47
CA ALA A 46 -12.64 25.38 28.30
C ALA A 46 -13.52 25.04 27.08
N GLY A 47 -14.17 26.07 26.54
CA GLY A 47 -15.13 25.97 25.46
C GLY A 47 -14.49 25.62 24.11
N CYS A 48 -15.18 24.79 23.33
CA CYS A 48 -14.86 24.55 21.93
C CYS A 48 -15.50 25.69 21.11
N GLY A 49 -14.69 26.62 20.61
CA GLY A 49 -15.14 27.67 19.70
C GLY A 49 -15.46 27.07 18.33
N SER A 50 -16.71 27.22 17.89
CA SER A 50 -17.18 26.91 16.54
C SER A 50 -16.75 28.04 15.59
N GLY A 51 -15.56 27.88 14.99
CA GLY A 51 -15.15 28.67 13.84
C GLY A 51 -15.50 27.93 12.55
N SER A 52 -16.57 28.35 11.87
CA SER A 52 -16.82 27.94 10.49
C SER A 52 -15.73 28.52 9.60
N VAL A 53 -14.89 27.65 9.05
CA VAL A 53 -13.94 28.01 7.99
C VAL A 53 -14.56 27.64 6.65
N ASP A 54 -15.20 28.63 6.02
CA ASP A 54 -15.47 28.63 4.58
C ASP A 54 -14.13 28.79 3.85
N GLY A 55 -13.44 27.66 3.66
CA GLY A 55 -12.22 27.57 2.88
C GLY A 55 -12.45 26.61 1.72
N LYS A 56 -12.66 27.15 0.52
CA LYS A 56 -12.65 26.39 -0.73
C LYS A 56 -11.27 25.74 -0.86
N ALA A 57 -11.21 24.44 -0.62
CA ALA A 57 -9.99 23.65 -0.69
C ALA A 57 -9.64 23.42 -2.17
N ASP A 58 -8.74 24.23 -2.71
CA ASP A 58 -8.03 23.85 -3.93
C ASP A 58 -7.04 22.72 -3.59
N ALA A 59 -7.35 21.53 -4.09
CA ALA A 59 -6.63 20.30 -3.80
C ALA A 59 -5.28 20.27 -4.53
N VAL A 60 -4.19 20.51 -3.81
CA VAL A 60 -2.85 20.14 -4.28
C VAL A 60 -2.61 18.67 -3.92
N GLY A 61 -2.80 17.79 -4.92
CA GLY A 61 -2.42 16.37 -4.88
C GLY A 61 -3.37 15.44 -4.10
N ALA A 62 -4.68 15.73 -4.07
CA ALA A 62 -5.65 14.71 -3.70
C ALA A 62 -5.78 13.74 -4.88
N ALA A 63 -5.80 12.43 -4.60
CA ALA A 63 -6.14 11.42 -5.59
C ALA A 63 -7.45 11.85 -6.27
N ALA A 64 -7.48 11.92 -7.61
CA ALA A 64 -8.63 12.40 -8.36
C ALA A 64 -9.74 11.33 -8.35
N GLY A 65 -10.44 11.21 -7.22
CA GLY A 65 -11.51 10.22 -7.04
C GLY A 65 -11.01 8.78 -6.83
N GLU A 66 -11.96 7.85 -6.87
CA GLU A 66 -11.68 6.42 -6.74
C GLU A 66 -11.25 5.82 -8.10
N PRO A 67 -10.24 4.95 -8.14
CA PRO A 67 -9.89 4.23 -9.37
C PRO A 67 -11.06 3.37 -9.84
N VAL A 68 -11.27 3.31 -11.16
CA VAL A 68 -12.32 2.48 -11.77
C VAL A 68 -11.90 1.00 -11.82
N PHE A 69 -10.63 0.74 -12.11
CA PHE A 69 -10.07 -0.61 -12.15
C PHE A 69 -10.10 -1.25 -10.76
N SER A 70 -10.72 -2.43 -10.67
CA SER A 70 -10.81 -3.27 -9.48
C SER A 70 -10.03 -4.57 -9.72
N PRO A 71 -8.81 -4.73 -9.16
CA PRO A 71 -7.97 -5.88 -9.47
C PRO A 71 -8.60 -7.24 -9.11
N CYS A 72 -9.46 -7.29 -8.09
CA CYS A 72 -10.16 -8.53 -7.72
C CYS A 72 -11.24 -8.93 -8.72
N ASP A 73 -11.79 -7.99 -9.50
CA ASP A 73 -12.89 -8.21 -10.43
C ASP A 73 -12.40 -8.30 -11.88
N ASP A 74 -11.40 -7.48 -12.22
CA ASP A 74 -10.97 -7.25 -13.59
C ASP A 74 -9.79 -8.13 -14.01
N ILE A 75 -9.05 -8.73 -13.06
CA ILE A 75 -7.98 -9.70 -13.37
C ILE A 75 -8.58 -11.12 -13.35
N PRO A 76 -8.58 -11.84 -14.49
CA PRO A 76 -9.12 -13.19 -14.56
C PRO A 76 -8.37 -14.19 -13.68
N GLY A 77 -9.11 -15.15 -13.10
CA GLY A 77 -8.54 -16.18 -12.24
C GLY A 77 -7.57 -17.12 -12.97
N ASP A 78 -7.80 -17.40 -14.25
CA ASP A 78 -6.88 -18.20 -15.07
C ASP A 78 -5.56 -17.47 -15.34
N ALA A 79 -5.58 -16.14 -15.51
CA ALA A 79 -4.36 -15.33 -15.60
C ALA A 79 -3.52 -15.39 -14.31
N LEU A 80 -4.18 -15.35 -13.15
CA LEU A 80 -3.54 -15.52 -11.84
C LEU A 80 -3.00 -16.95 -11.66
N ALA A 81 -3.77 -17.96 -12.05
CA ALA A 81 -3.35 -19.36 -11.97
C ALA A 81 -2.15 -19.65 -12.88
N ALA A 82 -2.09 -19.05 -14.07
CA ALA A 82 -0.97 -19.18 -15.01
C ALA A 82 0.36 -18.67 -14.43
N ILE A 83 0.29 -17.72 -13.49
CA ILE A 83 1.44 -17.22 -12.74
C ILE A 83 1.61 -17.93 -11.38
N GLY A 84 0.88 -19.00 -11.11
CA GLY A 84 1.03 -19.81 -9.89
C GLY A 84 0.42 -19.20 -8.63
N LEU A 85 -0.49 -18.23 -8.78
CA LEU A 85 -1.34 -17.74 -7.70
C LEU A 85 -2.61 -18.58 -7.59
N ASP A 86 -3.23 -18.57 -6.42
CA ASP A 86 -4.53 -19.18 -6.14
C ASP A 86 -5.61 -18.08 -6.11
N PRO A 87 -6.47 -18.00 -7.15
CA PRO A 87 -7.53 -17.00 -7.23
C PRO A 87 -8.50 -17.04 -6.04
N THR A 88 -8.68 -18.21 -5.41
CA THR A 88 -9.61 -18.38 -4.28
C THR A 88 -9.13 -17.69 -3.00
N THR A 89 -7.85 -17.30 -2.95
CA THR A 89 -7.25 -16.60 -1.81
C THR A 89 -7.40 -15.07 -1.87
N ALA A 90 -8.14 -14.56 -2.86
CA ALA A 90 -8.38 -13.15 -3.08
C ALA A 90 -8.83 -12.45 -1.78
N THR A 91 -8.08 -11.44 -1.36
CA THR A 91 -8.44 -10.57 -0.24
C THR A 91 -8.51 -9.13 -0.74
N ARG A 92 -9.68 -8.51 -0.57
CA ARG A 92 -9.90 -7.10 -0.86
C ARG A 92 -9.35 -6.22 0.24
N ASP A 93 -8.82 -5.08 -0.18
CA ASP A 93 -8.40 -4.02 0.70
C ASP A 93 -7.37 -4.44 1.76
N ILE A 94 -7.02 -3.50 2.63
CA ILE A 94 -6.08 -3.77 3.72
C ILE A 94 -6.84 -4.42 4.85
N ALA A 95 -6.78 -5.75 4.92
CA ALA A 95 -7.54 -6.54 5.89
C ALA A 95 -9.05 -6.19 5.86
N GLY A 96 -9.61 -6.01 4.66
CA GLY A 96 -11.01 -5.65 4.45
C GLY A 96 -11.36 -4.17 4.71
N VAL A 97 -10.36 -3.32 5.01
CA VAL A 97 -10.57 -1.89 5.24
C VAL A 97 -10.24 -1.10 3.97
N LYS A 98 -11.26 -0.59 3.29
CA LYS A 98 -11.14 0.28 2.11
C LYS A 98 -10.23 1.47 2.39
N GLN A 99 -9.32 1.74 1.46
CA GLN A 99 -8.47 2.92 1.49
C GLN A 99 -8.97 3.93 0.45
N PRO A 100 -9.21 5.20 0.83
CA PRO A 100 -9.66 6.22 -0.11
C PRO A 100 -8.67 6.42 -1.25
N GLY A 101 -9.13 6.37 -2.49
CA GLY A 101 -8.31 6.50 -3.70
C GLY A 101 -7.59 5.22 -4.13
N TRP A 102 -7.96 4.05 -3.58
CA TRP A 102 -7.29 2.78 -3.83
C TRP A 102 -8.24 1.59 -3.98
N ASN A 103 -8.09 0.80 -5.04
CA ASN A 103 -8.66 -0.55 -5.11
C ASN A 103 -7.53 -1.56 -4.97
N ILE A 104 -7.59 -2.42 -3.95
CA ILE A 104 -6.50 -3.34 -3.62
C ILE A 104 -7.01 -4.76 -3.63
N CYS A 105 -6.26 -5.64 -4.27
CA CYS A 105 -6.46 -7.08 -4.16
C CYS A 105 -5.15 -7.79 -3.86
N LYS A 106 -5.22 -8.87 -3.08
CA LYS A 106 -4.09 -9.75 -2.81
C LYS A 106 -4.45 -11.20 -2.98
N TRP A 107 -3.48 -11.94 -3.50
CA TRP A 107 -3.53 -13.38 -3.67
C TRP A 107 -2.27 -14.01 -3.07
N ARG A 108 -2.44 -15.25 -2.63
CA ARG A 108 -1.36 -16.18 -2.28
C ARG A 108 -1.29 -17.27 -3.34
N GLY A 109 -0.27 -18.12 -3.26
CA GLY A 109 -0.08 -19.25 -4.15
C GLY A 109 1.30 -19.84 -3.93
N ALA A 110 1.93 -20.31 -5.01
CA ALA A 110 3.36 -20.61 -4.99
C ALA A 110 4.12 -19.31 -4.65
N SER A 111 4.82 -19.30 -3.51
CA SER A 111 5.54 -18.13 -2.99
C SER A 111 6.38 -17.47 -4.09
N PRO A 112 6.35 -16.14 -4.25
CA PRO A 112 5.83 -15.13 -3.31
C PRO A 112 4.34 -14.73 -3.50
N ALA A 113 3.76 -14.07 -2.50
CA ALA A 113 2.43 -13.47 -2.60
C ALA A 113 2.42 -12.24 -3.51
N LEU A 114 1.25 -11.94 -4.09
CA LEU A 114 1.04 -10.78 -4.98
C LEU A 114 -0.06 -9.87 -4.45
N SER A 115 0.20 -8.57 -4.46
CA SER A 115 -0.79 -7.53 -4.29
C SER A 115 -0.83 -6.64 -5.53
N VAL A 116 -2.03 -6.32 -6.01
CA VAL A 116 -2.25 -5.35 -7.09
C VAL A 116 -3.09 -4.22 -6.52
N LEU A 117 -2.59 -2.99 -6.68
CA LEU A 117 -3.17 -1.79 -6.13
C LEU A 117 -3.43 -0.79 -7.26
N ALA A 118 -4.70 -0.56 -7.59
CA ALA A 118 -5.08 0.53 -8.48
C ALA A 118 -5.24 1.81 -7.67
N THR A 119 -4.83 2.94 -8.25
CA THR A 119 -4.98 4.25 -7.60
C THR A 119 -5.13 5.36 -8.62
N SER A 120 -5.77 6.47 -8.19
CA SER A 120 -5.79 7.73 -8.94
C SER A 120 -4.54 8.61 -8.70
N HIS A 121 -3.58 8.13 -7.90
CA HIS A 121 -2.25 8.73 -7.81
C HIS A 121 -1.43 8.46 -9.08
N THR A 122 -0.63 9.45 -9.47
CA THR A 122 0.22 9.38 -10.66
C THR A 122 1.53 8.62 -10.39
N LEU A 123 2.25 8.26 -11.44
CA LEU A 123 3.60 7.71 -11.31
C LEU A 123 4.59 8.67 -10.62
N ASP A 124 4.39 9.98 -10.78
CA ASP A 124 5.22 10.97 -10.11
C ASP A 124 4.89 11.05 -8.61
N ASP A 125 3.62 10.92 -8.21
CA ASP A 125 3.25 10.79 -6.79
C ASP A 125 3.92 9.56 -6.13
N VAL A 126 4.02 8.45 -6.86
CA VAL A 126 4.72 7.23 -6.38
C VAL A 126 6.22 7.51 -6.23
N ARG A 127 6.83 8.26 -7.15
CA ARG A 127 8.26 8.59 -7.13
C ARG A 127 8.62 9.59 -6.04
N ASP A 128 7.76 10.57 -5.79
CA ASP A 128 7.96 11.62 -4.80
C ASP A 128 7.72 11.14 -3.36
N ASN A 129 7.12 9.96 -3.20
CA ASN A 129 6.96 9.33 -1.89
C ASN A 129 8.32 8.95 -1.29
N ARG A 130 8.73 9.66 -0.23
CA ARG A 130 10.02 9.47 0.46
C ARG A 130 10.25 8.08 1.07
N LYS A 131 9.22 7.23 1.13
CA LYS A 131 9.36 5.83 1.56
C LYS A 131 9.81 4.93 0.41
N ASN A 132 9.58 5.33 -0.82
CA ASN A 132 10.01 4.61 -2.01
C ASN A 132 11.45 4.99 -2.36
N THR A 133 12.24 4.00 -2.74
CA THR A 133 13.66 4.12 -3.03
C THR A 133 14.08 3.10 -4.09
N GLU A 134 15.35 3.15 -4.50
CA GLU A 134 15.93 2.19 -5.45
C GLU A 134 15.12 2.06 -6.76
N PHE A 135 14.72 3.20 -7.32
CA PHE A 135 13.95 3.25 -8.56
C PHE A 135 14.78 2.77 -9.75
N SER A 136 14.22 1.85 -10.54
CA SER A 136 14.80 1.40 -11.81
C SER A 136 13.72 1.38 -12.90
N PRO A 137 13.93 2.02 -14.07
CA PRO A 137 13.02 1.88 -15.21
C PRO A 137 12.89 0.42 -15.62
N VAL A 138 11.68 0.01 -16.03
CA VAL A 138 11.42 -1.34 -16.54
C VAL A 138 10.55 -1.26 -17.79
N ASP A 139 10.85 -2.09 -18.78
CA ASP A 139 10.05 -2.18 -20.01
C ASP A 139 8.89 -3.17 -19.83
N ILE A 140 7.67 -2.63 -19.93
CA ILE A 140 6.40 -3.36 -19.88
C ILE A 140 5.59 -2.98 -21.12
N SER A 141 5.88 -3.61 -22.26
CA SER A 141 5.12 -3.41 -23.51
C SER A 141 5.03 -1.94 -23.95
N GLY A 142 6.11 -1.16 -23.76
CA GLY A 142 6.14 0.27 -24.11
C GLY A 142 5.40 1.19 -23.14
N ARG A 143 4.83 0.68 -22.05
CA ARG A 143 4.20 1.48 -21.00
C ARG A 143 5.25 2.04 -20.04
N THR A 144 5.07 3.29 -19.62
CA THR A 144 5.92 3.91 -18.60
C THR A 144 5.78 3.13 -17.29
N ALA A 145 6.87 2.52 -16.84
CA ALA A 145 6.92 1.75 -15.60
C ALA A 145 8.30 1.80 -14.95
N PHE A 146 8.35 1.60 -13.63
CA PHE A 146 9.58 1.43 -12.88
C PHE A 146 9.37 0.47 -11.71
N SER A 147 10.41 -0.30 -11.38
CA SER A 147 10.48 -1.01 -10.11
C SER A 147 11.00 -0.09 -9.01
N TYR A 148 10.60 -0.33 -7.77
CA TYR A 148 11.13 0.36 -6.60
C TYR A 148 11.03 -0.54 -5.36
N ARG A 149 11.72 -0.14 -4.30
CA ARG A 149 11.62 -0.76 -2.98
C ARG A 149 11.15 0.25 -1.95
N GLU A 150 10.60 -0.26 -0.87
CA GLU A 150 10.30 0.56 0.30
C GLU A 150 11.49 0.58 1.26
N ASN A 151 11.81 1.76 1.82
CA ASN A 151 12.89 1.90 2.79
C ASN A 151 12.61 1.16 4.12
N THR A 152 11.38 0.74 4.37
CA THR A 152 10.99 -0.08 5.51
C THR A 152 11.27 -1.57 5.32
N ASP A 153 11.47 -2.04 4.09
CA ASP A 153 11.83 -3.44 3.78
C ASP A 153 13.35 -3.68 3.96
N GLN A 154 13.78 -3.67 5.22
CA GLN A 154 15.18 -3.91 5.59
C GLN A 154 15.63 -5.34 5.28
N ALA A 155 14.70 -6.29 5.19
CA ALA A 155 14.98 -7.69 4.89
C ALA A 155 15.05 -7.98 3.37
N ARG A 156 14.76 -6.99 2.53
CA ARG A 156 14.74 -7.08 1.06
C ARG A 156 13.85 -8.22 0.54
N ARG A 157 12.72 -8.44 1.21
CA ARG A 157 11.75 -9.51 0.90
C ARG A 157 10.65 -9.05 -0.04
N ASN A 158 10.64 -7.77 -0.38
CA ASN A 158 9.59 -7.12 -1.14
C ASN A 158 10.17 -6.32 -2.30
N CYS A 159 9.39 -6.20 -3.36
CA CYS A 159 9.62 -5.22 -4.40
C CYS A 159 8.33 -4.95 -5.16
N ASP A 160 8.23 -3.72 -5.65
CA ASP A 160 7.05 -3.24 -6.32
C ASP A 160 7.40 -2.77 -7.73
N VAL A 161 6.43 -2.83 -8.63
CA VAL A 161 6.47 -2.16 -9.93
C VAL A 161 5.28 -1.22 -10.02
N ALA A 162 5.55 0.06 -10.28
CA ALA A 162 4.51 1.01 -10.66
C ALA A 162 4.44 1.10 -12.19
N ILE A 163 3.23 0.97 -12.74
CA ILE A 163 2.94 1.12 -14.16
C ILE A 163 1.85 2.17 -14.36
N GLY A 164 2.02 3.03 -15.36
CA GLY A 164 1.03 4.05 -15.70
C GLY A 164 -0.26 3.40 -16.19
N ALA A 165 -1.41 3.91 -15.77
CA ALA A 165 -2.72 3.40 -16.12
C ALA A 165 -3.73 4.53 -16.29
N SER A 166 -4.85 4.25 -16.96
CA SER A 166 -5.93 5.23 -17.14
C SER A 166 -6.39 5.82 -15.81
N GLY A 167 -6.24 7.13 -15.65
CA GLY A 167 -6.65 7.85 -14.44
C GLY A 167 -5.70 7.73 -13.24
N GLY A 168 -4.50 7.18 -13.39
CA GLY A 168 -3.48 7.16 -12.32
C GLY A 168 -2.38 6.13 -12.54
N ALA A 169 -2.23 5.20 -11.61
CA ALA A 169 -1.21 4.16 -11.63
C ALA A 169 -1.74 2.84 -11.07
N VAL A 170 -1.08 1.75 -11.46
CA VAL A 170 -1.23 0.45 -10.81
C VAL A 170 0.11 0.02 -10.23
N LEU A 171 0.10 -0.39 -8.96
CA LEU A 171 1.27 -0.89 -8.25
C LEU A 171 1.12 -2.40 -8.11
N ILE A 172 2.14 -3.13 -8.56
CA ILE A 172 2.22 -4.58 -8.49
C ILE A 172 3.30 -4.91 -7.46
N ALA A 173 2.87 -5.35 -6.29
CA ALA A 173 3.72 -5.60 -5.13
C ALA A 173 3.90 -7.10 -4.91
N VAL A 174 5.16 -7.54 -4.84
CA VAL A 174 5.54 -8.92 -4.55
C VAL A 174 6.14 -9.01 -3.16
N SER A 175 5.73 -10.01 -2.38
CA SER A 175 6.15 -10.17 -0.98
C SER A 175 6.38 -11.62 -0.60
N TYR A 176 7.59 -11.94 -0.14
CA TYR A 176 7.89 -13.21 0.51
C TYR A 176 7.45 -13.16 1.98
N LEU A 177 6.34 -13.83 2.30
CA LEU A 177 5.69 -13.73 3.60
C LEU A 177 6.47 -14.47 4.70
N GLY A 178 6.42 -13.95 5.93
CA GLY A 178 6.95 -14.62 7.12
C GLY A 178 8.39 -15.11 6.96
N THR A 179 8.57 -16.43 7.02
CA THR A 179 9.85 -17.13 6.90
C THR A 179 10.03 -17.82 5.55
N ASP A 180 9.20 -17.52 4.55
CA ASP A 180 9.34 -18.10 3.21
C ASP A 180 10.76 -17.85 2.68
N PRO A 181 11.39 -18.83 2.02
CA PRO A 181 12.71 -18.60 1.44
C PRO A 181 12.61 -17.62 0.27
N VAL A 182 13.49 -16.61 0.26
CA VAL A 182 13.65 -15.73 -0.91
C VAL A 182 14.51 -16.47 -1.92
N VAL A 183 13.85 -17.21 -2.82
CA VAL A 183 14.50 -18.05 -3.83
C VAL A 183 14.90 -17.29 -5.09
N LYS A 184 14.33 -16.09 -5.30
CA LYS A 184 14.58 -15.21 -6.44
C LYS A 184 14.47 -13.76 -5.98
N ASP A 185 15.20 -12.85 -6.62
CA ASP A 185 15.10 -11.42 -6.31
C ASP A 185 13.64 -10.95 -6.48
N PRO A 186 13.02 -10.36 -5.43
CA PRO A 186 11.65 -9.89 -5.49
C PRO A 186 11.37 -8.90 -6.63
N CYS A 187 12.33 -8.06 -7.03
CA CYS A 187 12.14 -7.11 -8.14
C CYS A 187 12.09 -7.82 -9.49
N VAL A 188 12.89 -8.87 -9.68
CA VAL A 188 12.81 -9.68 -10.90
C VAL A 188 11.44 -10.36 -10.97
N VAL A 189 10.97 -10.91 -9.84
CA VAL A 189 9.63 -11.51 -9.79
C VAL A 189 8.53 -10.47 -10.05
N ALA A 190 8.59 -9.30 -9.41
CA ALA A 190 7.62 -8.22 -9.60
C ALA A 190 7.49 -7.82 -11.07
N VAL A 191 8.63 -7.62 -11.77
CA VAL A 191 8.63 -7.30 -13.21
C VAL A 191 8.01 -8.41 -14.05
N GLU A 192 8.31 -9.68 -13.76
CA GLU A 192 7.70 -10.82 -14.47
C GLU A 192 6.18 -10.88 -14.25
N ARG A 193 5.71 -10.67 -13.02
CA ARG A 193 4.28 -10.63 -12.70
C ARG A 193 3.59 -9.45 -13.38
N THR A 194 4.21 -8.27 -13.38
CA THR A 194 3.67 -7.09 -14.08
C THR A 194 3.54 -7.35 -15.57
N ARG A 195 4.55 -7.95 -16.23
CA ARG A 195 4.46 -8.30 -17.65
C ARG A 195 3.32 -9.27 -17.94
N ALA A 196 3.17 -10.29 -17.10
CA ALA A 196 2.10 -11.28 -17.27
C ALA A 196 0.70 -10.69 -17.08
N LEU A 197 0.56 -9.65 -16.26
CA LEU A 197 -0.73 -9.02 -15.96
C LEU A 197 -0.99 -7.73 -16.73
N ALA A 198 -0.03 -7.21 -17.50
CA ALA A 198 -0.10 -5.91 -18.14
C ALA A 198 -1.33 -5.75 -19.07
N ALA A 199 -1.74 -6.83 -19.75
CA ALA A 199 -2.89 -6.82 -20.65
C ALA A 199 -4.24 -6.59 -19.94
N TYR A 200 -4.30 -6.78 -18.62
CA TYR A 200 -5.51 -6.57 -17.81
C TYR A 200 -5.52 -5.21 -17.12
N ILE A 201 -4.43 -4.44 -17.21
CA ILE A 201 -4.34 -3.12 -16.60
C ILE A 201 -4.71 -2.07 -17.64
N PRO A 202 -5.71 -1.21 -17.39
CA PRO A 202 -6.16 -0.21 -18.38
C PRO A 202 -5.07 0.81 -18.71
N GLU A 203 -5.14 1.37 -19.92
CA GLU A 203 -4.25 2.42 -20.45
C GLU A 203 -4.87 3.81 -20.38
#